data_AF-A0A2H0LZW3-F1
#
_entry.id   AF-A0A2H0LZW3-F1
#
_cell.length_a   1.000
_cell.length_b   1.000
_cell.length_c   1.000
_cell.angle_alpha   90.00
_cell.angle_beta   90.00
_cell.angle_gamma   90.00
#
_symmetry.space_group_name_H-M   'P 1'
#
loop_
_entity.id
_entity.type
_entity.pdbx_description
1 polymer ?
#
loop_
_entity_poly.entity_id
_entity_poly.type
_entity_poly.pdbx_seq_one_letter_code
_entity_poly.pdbx_strand_id
1 'polypeptide(L)'
;MRFVTIRDLRNKSAQIQKELPKEKEMVLTSNGRPIAILTATSPERIEESLSLIRQVRAMEAVDSMQRRSLQKGTERMSLKMINKEIFSARKGNRVK
;
A
#
# COMPACT_ATOMS: atom_id res chain seq x y z
N MET A 1 -9.04 13.07 13.30
CA MET A 1 -8.42 12.88 11.97
C MET A 1 -8.46 14.22 11.24
N ARG A 2 -7.32 14.90 11.15
CA ARG A 2 -7.25 16.27 10.65
C ARG A 2 -6.98 16.30 9.15
N PHE A 3 -7.70 17.16 8.43
CA PHE A 3 -7.51 17.38 7.01
C PHE A 3 -6.65 18.62 6.77
N VAL A 4 -5.71 18.52 5.83
CA VAL A 4 -4.81 19.59 5.41
C VAL A 4 -4.94 19.71 3.90
N THR A 5 -5.10 20.92 3.38
CA THR A 5 -5.10 21.14 1.93
C THR A 5 -3.67 21.28 1.41
N ILE A 6 -3.42 21.01 0.12
CA ILE A 6 -2.10 21.33 -0.50
C ILE A 6 -1.73 22.80 -0.28
N ARG A 7 -2.72 23.71 -0.30
CA ARG A 7 -2.50 25.14 -0.06
C ARG A 7 -2.02 25.39 1.38
N ASP A 8 -2.62 24.74 2.38
CA ASP A 8 -2.16 24.83 3.76
C ASP A 8 -0.78 24.21 3.94
N LEU A 9 -0.51 23.06 3.30
CA LEU A 9 0.81 22.43 3.35
C LEU A 9 1.91 23.36 2.83
N ARG A 10 1.62 24.13 1.78
CA ARG A 10 2.54 25.14 1.23
C ARG A 10 2.70 26.34 2.15
N ASN A 11 1.59 26.88 2.66
CA ASN A 11 1.57 28.18 3.34
C ASN A 11 1.84 28.09 4.85
N LYS A 12 1.64 26.92 5.46
CA LYS A 12 1.68 26.70 6.92
C LYS A 12 2.54 25.48 7.29
N SER A 13 3.56 25.16 6.47
CA SER A 13 4.40 23.97 6.63
C SER A 13 5.00 23.83 8.04
N ALA A 14 5.52 24.90 8.63
CA ALA A 14 6.10 24.90 9.97
C ALA A 14 5.07 24.54 11.06
N GLN A 15 3.85 25.10 10.97
CA GLN A 15 2.77 24.78 11.90
C GLN A 15 2.35 23.31 11.76
N ILE A 16 2.17 22.85 10.52
CA ILE A 16 1.79 21.46 10.24
C ILE A 16 2.86 20.49 10.76
N GLN A 17 4.14 20.76 10.55
CA GLN A 17 5.24 19.94 11.08
C GLN A 17 5.22 19.88 12.62
N LYS A 18 4.91 21.00 13.30
CA LYS A 18 4.80 21.06 14.76
C LYS A 18 3.60 20.28 15.30
N GLU A 19 2.51 20.23 14.55
CA GLU A 19 1.25 19.63 14.99
C GLU A 19 1.12 18.15 14.60
N LEU A 20 1.77 17.71 13.52
CA LEU A 20 1.70 16.34 13.01
C LEU A 20 2.06 15.26 14.06
N PRO A 21 3.12 15.40 14.88
CA PRO A 21 3.41 14.44 15.95
C PRO A 21 2.30 14.32 17.00
N LYS A 22 1.52 15.39 17.24
CA LYS A 22 0.40 15.38 18.20
C LYS A 22 -0.84 14.73 17.60
N GLU A 23 -1.10 15.01 16.33
CA GLU A 23 -2.23 14.44 15.58
C GLU A 23 -2.01 12.98 15.17
N LYS A 24 -0.75 12.50 15.20
CA LYS A 24 -0.25 11.22 14.68
C LYS A 24 -0.34 11.12 13.15
N GLU A 25 -1.52 11.37 12.60
CA GLU A 25 -1.79 11.38 11.17
C GLU A 25 -2.64 12.58 10.71
N MET A 26 -2.38 13.03 9.48
CA MET A 26 -3.19 14.04 8.79
C MET A 26 -3.50 13.59 7.37
N VAL A 27 -4.68 13.92 6.86
CA VAL A 27 -5.08 13.63 5.47
C VAL A 27 -4.79 14.85 4.60
N LEU A 28 -3.93 14.67 3.60
CA LEU A 28 -3.66 15.69 2.59
C LEU A 28 -4.75 15.62 1.51
N THR A 29 -5.30 16.79 1.17
CA THR A 29 -6.35 16.94 0.17
C THR A 29 -5.95 17.89 -0.96
N SER A 30 -6.43 17.57 -2.17
CA SER A 30 -6.39 18.44 -3.35
C SER A 30 -7.81 18.65 -3.84
N ASN A 31 -8.26 19.90 -3.94
CA ASN A 31 -9.63 20.24 -4.35
C ASN A 31 -10.71 19.43 -3.60
N GLY A 32 -10.55 19.28 -2.28
CA GLY A 32 -11.46 18.52 -1.42
C GLY A 32 -11.32 16.99 -1.46
N ARG A 33 -10.46 16.44 -2.34
CA ARG A 33 -10.25 14.99 -2.45
C ARG A 33 -9.01 14.54 -1.67
N PRO A 34 -9.09 13.50 -0.83
CA PRO A 34 -7.92 12.88 -0.22
C PRO A 34 -6.94 12.38 -1.29
N ILE A 35 -5.67 12.73 -1.15
CA ILE A 35 -4.60 12.30 -2.07
C ILE A 35 -3.43 11.64 -1.36
N ALA A 36 -3.25 11.89 -0.06
CA ALA A 36 -2.20 11.26 0.73
C ALA A 36 -2.55 11.29 2.22
N ILE A 37 -1.83 10.47 2.99
CA ILE A 37 -1.79 10.51 4.44
C ILE A 37 -0.37 10.94 4.84
N LEU A 38 -0.27 11.97 5.68
CA LEU A 38 0.96 12.39 6.33
C LEU A 38 1.01 11.71 7.69
N THR A 39 2.09 10.99 7.97
CA THR A 39 2.32 10.36 9.28
C THR A 39 3.56 10.96 9.90
N ALA A 40 3.51 11.22 11.21
CA ALA A 40 4.71 11.58 11.94
C ALA A 40 5.73 10.44 11.89
N THR A 41 7.00 10.78 11.73
CA THR A 41 8.13 9.83 11.71
C THR A 41 9.37 10.50 12.27
N SER A 42 10.43 9.71 12.48
CA SER A 42 11.75 10.19 12.87
C SER A 42 12.83 9.46 12.06
N PRO A 43 14.06 10.01 11.96
CA PRO A 43 15.15 9.37 11.23
C PRO A 43 15.43 7.93 11.68
N GLU A 44 15.21 7.63 12.96
CA GLU A 44 15.50 6.32 13.56
C GLU A 44 14.45 5.27 13.20
N ARG A 45 13.21 5.68 12.87
CA ARG A 45 12.08 4.77 12.61
C ARG A 45 11.58 4.80 11.18
N ILE A 46 12.16 5.62 10.30
CA ILE A 46 11.66 5.79 8.94
C ILE A 46 11.68 4.48 8.15
N GLU A 47 12.75 3.70 8.22
CA GLU A 47 12.88 2.42 7.51
C GLU A 47 11.88 1.39 8.02
N GLU A 48 11.75 1.26 9.35
CA GLU A 48 10.77 0.38 9.98
C GLU A 48 9.34 0.77 9.60
N SER A 49 9.01 2.06 9.66
CA SER A 49 7.70 2.60 9.29
C SER A 49 7.36 2.31 7.82
N LEU A 50 8.34 2.51 6.92
CA LEU A 50 8.17 2.19 5.50
C LEU A 50 8.01 0.69 5.26
N SER A 51 8.73 -0.14 6.01
CA SER A 51 8.60 -1.60 5.94
C SER A 51 7.19 -2.07 6.31
N LEU A 52 6.63 -1.53 7.40
CA LEU A 52 5.26 -1.82 7.83
C LEU A 52 4.22 -1.41 6.77
N ILE A 53 4.36 -0.22 6.18
CA ILE A 53 3.48 0.23 5.09
C ILE A 53 3.57 -0.71 3.88
N ARG A 54 4.78 -1.16 3.51
CA ARG A 54 4.98 -2.10 2.41
C ARG A 54 4.37 -3.47 2.71
N GLN A 55 4.50 -3.94 3.95
CA GLN A 55 3.89 -5.19 4.41
C GLN A 55 2.37 -5.14 4.29
N VAL A 56 1.73 -4.04 4.73
CA VAL A 56 0.28 -3.84 4.59
C VAL A 56 -0.15 -3.91 3.12
N ARG A 57 0.57 -3.24 2.21
CA ARG A 57 0.28 -3.31 0.77
C ARG A 57 0.42 -4.73 0.20
N ALA A 58 1.41 -5.49 0.66
CA ALA A 58 1.60 -6.87 0.26
C ALA A 58 0.44 -7.76 0.74
N MET A 59 -0.03 -7.56 1.98
CA MET A 59 -1.19 -8.28 2.52
C MET A 59 -2.47 -7.96 1.74
N GLU A 60 -2.73 -6.68 1.40
CA GLU A 60 -3.87 -6.30 0.57
C GLU A 60 -3.80 -6.92 -0.83
N ALA A 61 -2.61 -6.98 -1.43
CA ALA A 61 -2.43 -7.63 -2.72
C ALA A 61 -2.75 -9.13 -2.66
N VAL A 62 -2.32 -9.82 -1.60
CA VAL A 62 -2.64 -11.23 -1.38
C VAL A 62 -4.14 -11.46 -1.19
N ASP A 63 -4.79 -10.65 -0.36
CA ASP A 63 -6.24 -10.72 -0.14
C ASP A 63 -7.01 -10.48 -1.44
N SER A 64 -6.62 -9.48 -2.24
CA SER A 64 -7.19 -9.24 -3.56
C SER A 64 -7.05 -10.44 -4.51
N MET A 65 -5.87 -11.08 -4.53
CA MET A 65 -5.65 -12.31 -5.33
C MET A 65 -6.55 -13.46 -4.85
N GLN A 66 -6.70 -13.64 -3.53
CA GLN A 66 -7.55 -14.69 -2.96
C GLN A 66 -9.03 -14.45 -3.27
N ARG A 67 -9.54 -13.23 -3.09
CA ARG A 67 -10.92 -12.87 -3.46
C ARG A 67 -11.19 -13.13 -4.93
N ARG A 68 -10.26 -12.76 -5.80
CA ARG A 68 -10.37 -13.02 -7.25
C ARG A 68 -10.36 -14.53 -7.54
N SER A 69 -9.59 -15.31 -6.80
CA SER A 69 -9.57 -16.77 -6.95
C SER A 69 -10.93 -17.38 -6.64
N LEU A 70 -11.54 -16.97 -5.51
CA LEU A 70 -12.88 -17.41 -5.12
C LEU A 70 -13.94 -17.03 -6.16
N GLN A 71 -13.90 -15.79 -6.65
CA GLN A 71 -14.84 -15.34 -7.71
C GLN A 71 -14.72 -16.14 -9.00
N LYS A 72 -13.53 -16.67 -9.30
CA LYS A 72 -13.25 -17.47 -10.49
C LYS A 72 -13.39 -18.97 -10.28
N GLY A 73 -13.65 -19.44 -9.06
CA GLY A 73 -13.67 -20.86 -8.73
C GLY A 73 -12.28 -21.53 -8.78
N THR A 74 -11.19 -20.76 -8.89
CA THR A 74 -9.83 -21.30 -9.03
C THR A 74 -9.23 -21.77 -7.70
N GLU A 75 -9.89 -21.51 -6.57
CA GLU A 75 -9.51 -22.05 -5.26
C GLU A 75 -9.56 -23.58 -5.23
N ARG A 76 -10.36 -24.19 -6.13
CA ARG A 76 -10.51 -25.64 -6.26
C ARG A 76 -9.53 -26.27 -7.25
N MET A 77 -8.56 -25.51 -7.76
CA MET A 77 -7.56 -26.06 -8.68
C MET A 77 -6.79 -27.20 -8.01
N SER A 78 -6.83 -28.38 -8.63
CA SER A 78 -6.04 -29.51 -8.18
C SER A 78 -4.54 -29.26 -8.38
N LEU A 79 -3.72 -29.91 -7.56
CA LEU A 79 -2.26 -29.86 -7.68
C LEU A 79 -1.75 -30.20 -9.10
N LYS A 80 -2.44 -31.11 -9.80
CA LYS A 80 -2.10 -31.45 -11.20
C LYS A 80 -2.24 -30.25 -12.14
N MET A 81 -3.32 -29.48 -11.99
CA MET A 81 -3.56 -28.29 -12.81
C MET A 81 -2.59 -27.17 -12.42
N ILE A 82 -2.33 -26.97 -11.13
CA ILE A 82 -1.34 -26.01 -10.62
C ILE A 82 0.05 -26.31 -11.20
N ASN A 83 0.52 -27.55 -11.11
CA ASN A 83 1.84 -27.94 -11.62
C ASN A 83 1.95 -27.77 -13.14
N LYS A 84 0.87 -28.07 -13.89
CA LYS A 84 0.81 -27.83 -15.34
C LYS A 84 0.97 -26.34 -15.68
N GLU A 85 0.29 -25.47 -14.94
CA GLU A 85 0.40 -24.01 -15.11
C GLU A 85 1.82 -23.52 -14.79
N ILE A 86 2.39 -23.91 -13.64
CA ILE A 86 3.76 -23.55 -13.23
C ILE A 86 4.79 -23.99 -14.27
N PHE A 87 4.67 -25.23 -14.77
CA PHE A 87 5.56 -25.75 -15.80
C PHE A 87 5.47 -24.91 -17.08
N SER A 88 4.25 -24.55 -17.50
CA SER A 88 4.01 -23.76 -18.70
C SER A 88 4.60 -22.35 -18.58
N ALA A 89 4.38 -21.67 -17.45
CA ALA A 89 4.94 -20.35 -17.17
C ALA A 89 6.49 -20.36 -17.13
N ARG A 90 7.10 -21.36 -16.48
CA ARG A 90 8.56 -21.50 -16.41
C ARG A 90 9.19 -21.84 -17.76
N LYS A 91 8.50 -22.62 -18.61
CA LYS A 91 8.97 -22.92 -19.97
C LYS A 91 9.00 -21.65 -20.84
N GLY A 92 8.03 -20.75 -20.67
CA GLY A 92 8.00 -19.45 -21.36
C GLY A 92 9.06 -18.45 -20.89
N ASN A 93 9.47 -18.52 -19.62
CA ASN A 93 10.50 -17.66 -19.03
C ASN A 93 11.94 -18.19 -19.15
N ARG A 94 12.16 -19.30 -19.86
CA ARG A 94 13.52 -19.65 -20.30
C ARG A 94 13.93 -18.65 -21.37
N VAL A 95 14.67 -17.62 -20.95
CA VAL A 95 15.40 -16.70 -21.82
C VAL A 95 16.14 -17.54 -22.88
N LYS A 96 15.92 -17.21 -24.15
CA LYS A 96 16.74 -17.72 -25.25
C LYS A 96 18.14 -17.11 -25.17
#